data_AF-A0A958D9V8-F1
#
_entry.id   AF-A0A958D9V8-F1
#
_cell.length_a   1.000
_cell.length_b   1.000
_cell.length_c   1.000
_cell.angle_alpha   90.00
_cell.angle_beta   90.00
_cell.angle_gamma   90.00
#
_symmetry.space_group_name_H-M   'P 1'
#
loop_
_entity.id
_entity.type
_entity.pdbx_description
1 polymer ?
#
loop_
_entity_poly.entity_id
_entity_poly.type
_entity_poly.pdbx_seq_one_letter_code
_entity_poly.pdbx_strand_id
1 'polypeptide(L)'
;MSTIKRIGGAILIVISIASLLFSLAALAGVWIVRKPITDTMTAGLMLASDTLEVTGRTLGVVDDGLATAGDLVASTQQTVDSLAITLDSTTPALQTVGDLVGSGVPAALTAANATIRTAQKSAETVDGVLTVLSQLPLLNISYNPEVPLSQALDDISTSLEVLPAGLEQLGEQVTDSVNNLPTLASATRDLATAVGDVNTTLDDSRLAVQDYQQLVLRYQKVVDFLQDATPVITFVFPLLLSLLIFWIMVVQVSSARQGWNWLRGEPSPVASAVAMSPLDALPPADQPVAAQIEAPAEPSV
;
A
#
# COMPACT_ATOMS: atom_id res chain seq x y z
N MET A 1 48.16 -51.51 -50.86
CA MET A 1 47.57 -50.15 -50.70
C MET A 1 46.15 -50.00 -51.29
N SER A 2 45.66 -50.84 -52.21
CA SER A 2 44.31 -50.71 -52.79
C SER A 2 43.16 -51.23 -51.90
N THR A 3 43.41 -52.23 -51.04
CA THR A 3 42.43 -52.81 -50.11
C THR A 3 42.04 -51.86 -48.96
N ILE A 4 43.01 -51.11 -48.42
CA ILE A 4 42.76 -50.09 -47.37
C ILE A 4 41.84 -48.97 -47.89
N LYS A 5 42.02 -48.53 -49.14
CA LYS A 5 41.18 -47.49 -49.76
C LYS A 5 39.73 -47.95 -49.97
N ARG A 6 39.52 -49.22 -50.30
CA ARG A 6 38.17 -49.81 -50.49
C ARG A 6 37.41 -49.97 -49.18
N ILE A 7 38.08 -50.42 -48.12
CA ILE A 7 37.46 -50.56 -46.79
C ILE A 7 37.11 -49.18 -46.21
N GLY A 8 38.02 -48.20 -46.34
CA GLY A 8 37.76 -46.82 -45.92
C GLY A 8 36.56 -46.18 -46.62
N GLY A 9 36.41 -46.40 -47.93
CA GLY A 9 35.26 -45.90 -48.69
C GLY A 9 33.93 -46.56 -48.29
N ALA A 10 33.92 -47.87 -48.00
CA ALA A 10 32.72 -48.56 -47.53
C ALA A 10 32.24 -48.08 -46.15
N ILE A 11 33.18 -47.87 -45.21
CA ILE A 11 32.87 -47.32 -43.88
C ILE A 11 32.29 -45.90 -44.01
N LEU A 12 32.88 -45.06 -44.87
CA LEU A 12 32.38 -43.71 -45.15
C LEU A 12 30.94 -43.70 -45.68
N ILE A 13 30.60 -44.62 -46.59
CA ILE A 13 29.24 -44.73 -47.15
C ILE A 13 28.23 -45.12 -46.07
N VAL A 14 28.55 -46.11 -45.23
CA VAL A 14 27.65 -46.55 -44.14
C VAL A 14 27.41 -45.43 -43.13
N ILE A 15 28.47 -44.73 -42.72
CA ILE A 15 28.37 -43.58 -41.82
C ILE A 15 27.52 -42.47 -42.44
N SER A 16 27.68 -42.21 -43.74
CA SER A 16 26.91 -41.18 -44.46
C SER A 16 25.42 -41.52 -44.51
N ILE A 17 25.05 -42.78 -44.78
CA ILE A 17 23.65 -43.23 -44.81
C ILE A 17 23.03 -43.13 -43.42
N ALA A 18 23.73 -43.59 -42.38
CA ALA A 18 23.26 -43.48 -41.00
C ALA A 18 23.05 -42.02 -40.58
N SER A 19 24.01 -41.13 -40.90
CA SER A 19 23.88 -39.69 -40.65
C SER A 19 22.71 -39.08 -41.41
N LEU A 20 22.44 -39.52 -42.65
CA LEU A 20 21.37 -38.97 -43.48
C LEU A 20 19.99 -39.37 -42.94
N LEU A 21 19.82 -40.62 -42.51
CA LEU A 21 18.61 -41.08 -41.82
C LEU A 21 18.39 -40.30 -40.52
N PHE A 22 19.45 -40.07 -39.76
CA PHE A 22 19.40 -39.26 -38.53
C PHE A 22 18.96 -37.82 -38.83
N SER A 23 19.53 -37.17 -39.86
CA SER A 23 19.11 -35.82 -40.28
C SER A 23 17.64 -35.77 -40.72
N LEU A 24 17.14 -36.81 -41.41
CA LEU A 24 15.74 -36.91 -41.84
C LEU A 24 14.79 -37.05 -40.64
N ALA A 25 15.16 -37.90 -39.68
CA ALA A 25 14.44 -38.05 -38.42
C ALA A 25 14.45 -36.75 -37.59
N ALA A 26 15.60 -36.06 -37.54
CA ALA A 26 15.72 -34.76 -36.88
C ALA A 26 14.82 -33.71 -37.54
N LEU A 27 14.79 -33.64 -38.88
CA LEU A 27 13.90 -32.73 -39.60
C LEU A 27 12.43 -33.00 -39.27
N ALA A 28 11.98 -34.26 -39.35
CA ALA A 28 10.62 -34.64 -38.98
C ALA A 28 10.32 -34.31 -37.50
N GLY A 29 11.27 -34.57 -36.60
CA GLY A 29 11.17 -34.27 -35.18
C GLY A 29 10.93 -32.79 -34.90
N VAL A 30 11.64 -31.88 -35.58
CA VAL A 30 11.45 -30.43 -35.45
C VAL A 30 10.01 -30.01 -35.74
N TRP A 31 9.40 -30.56 -36.79
CA TRP A 31 8.02 -30.22 -37.16
C TRP A 31 6.96 -30.86 -36.26
N ILE A 32 7.25 -32.04 -35.70
CA ILE A 32 6.36 -32.72 -34.74
C ILE A 32 6.35 -31.97 -33.39
N VAL A 33 7.52 -31.57 -32.90
CA VAL A 33 7.68 -30.91 -31.59
C VAL A 33 7.27 -29.43 -31.62
N ARG A 34 7.24 -28.81 -32.81
CA ARG A 34 6.83 -27.41 -32.98
C ARG A 34 5.47 -27.09 -32.37
N LYS A 35 4.43 -27.87 -32.70
CA LYS A 35 3.06 -27.63 -32.22
C LYS A 35 2.96 -27.63 -30.68
N PRO A 36 3.36 -28.70 -29.96
CA PRO A 36 3.21 -28.73 -28.51
C PRO A 36 4.02 -27.63 -27.81
N ILE A 37 5.18 -27.23 -28.33
CA ILE A 37 5.93 -26.08 -27.80
C ILE A 37 5.15 -24.78 -27.99
N THR A 38 4.59 -24.54 -29.18
CA THR A 38 3.80 -23.34 -29.48
C THR A 38 2.61 -23.22 -28.54
N ASP A 39 1.87 -24.32 -28.40
CA ASP A 39 0.65 -24.37 -27.61
C ASP A 39 0.95 -24.15 -26.12
N THR A 40 2.02 -24.77 -25.62
CA THR A 40 2.46 -24.60 -24.22
C THR A 40 2.96 -23.18 -23.95
N MET A 41 3.75 -22.59 -24.86
CA MET A 41 4.20 -21.20 -24.74
C MET A 41 3.03 -20.22 -24.76
N THR A 42 2.10 -20.40 -25.71
CA THR A 42 0.92 -19.53 -25.83
C THR A 42 0.02 -19.65 -24.60
N ALA A 43 -0.25 -20.87 -24.13
CA ALA A 43 -1.04 -21.09 -22.92
C ALA A 43 -0.37 -20.50 -21.67
N GLY A 44 0.96 -20.65 -21.55
CA GLY A 44 1.72 -20.05 -20.44
C GLY A 44 1.70 -18.52 -20.46
N LEU A 45 1.85 -17.90 -21.63
CA LEU A 45 1.76 -16.45 -21.80
C LEU A 45 0.34 -15.93 -21.55
N MET A 46 -0.69 -16.63 -22.01
CA MET A 46 -2.09 -16.29 -21.70
C MET A 46 -2.35 -16.34 -20.20
N LEU A 47 -1.93 -17.41 -19.52
CA LEU A 47 -2.08 -17.52 -18.07
C LEU A 47 -1.33 -16.40 -17.33
N ALA A 48 -0.12 -16.04 -17.79
CA ALA A 48 0.64 -14.93 -17.23
C ALA A 48 -0.09 -13.58 -17.44
N SER A 49 -0.64 -13.35 -18.64
CA SER A 49 -1.41 -12.14 -18.95
C SER A 49 -2.66 -12.04 -18.08
N ASP A 50 -3.48 -13.11 -18.02
CA ASP A 50 -4.68 -13.18 -17.19
C ASP A 50 -4.35 -12.95 -15.70
N THR A 51 -3.27 -13.56 -15.22
CA THR A 51 -2.81 -13.40 -13.82
C THR A 51 -2.41 -11.96 -13.54
N LEU A 52 -1.66 -11.32 -14.44
CA LEU A 52 -1.26 -9.92 -14.31
C LEU A 52 -2.47 -8.98 -14.39
N GLU A 53 -3.44 -9.26 -15.26
CA GLU A 53 -4.69 -8.49 -15.36
C GLU A 53 -5.51 -8.57 -14.06
N VAL A 54 -5.71 -9.77 -13.53
CA VAL A 54 -6.39 -9.98 -12.24
C VAL A 54 -5.63 -9.30 -11.10
N THR A 55 -4.30 -9.38 -11.11
CA THR A 55 -3.45 -8.70 -10.12
C THR A 55 -3.61 -7.19 -10.21
N GLY A 56 -3.58 -6.61 -11.41
CA GLY A 56 -3.81 -5.18 -11.63
C GLY A 56 -5.18 -4.72 -11.15
N ARG A 57 -6.24 -5.48 -11.46
CA ARG A 57 -7.60 -5.20 -10.96
C ARG A 57 -7.67 -5.28 -9.43
N THR A 58 -7.04 -6.28 -8.83
CA THR A 58 -7.00 -6.44 -7.37
C THR A 58 -6.26 -5.29 -6.69
N LEU A 59 -5.11 -4.88 -7.23
CA LEU A 59 -4.38 -3.70 -6.75
C LEU A 59 -5.20 -2.41 -6.89
N GLY A 60 -6.02 -2.28 -7.94
CA GLY A 60 -6.97 -1.18 -8.08
C GLY A 60 -7.99 -1.15 -6.94
N VAL A 61 -8.60 -2.30 -6.62
CA VAL A 61 -9.53 -2.40 -5.48
C VAL A 61 -8.84 -2.08 -4.15
N VAL A 62 -7.57 -2.47 -3.98
CA VAL A 62 -6.80 -2.12 -2.78
C VAL A 62 -6.54 -0.60 -2.71
N ASP A 63 -6.17 0.05 -3.82
CA ASP A 63 -5.98 1.50 -3.89
C ASP A 63 -7.26 2.26 -3.52
N ASP A 64 -8.40 1.86 -4.09
CA ASP A 64 -9.73 2.42 -3.76
C ASP A 64 -10.10 2.21 -2.28
N GLY A 65 -9.81 1.01 -1.76
CA GLY A 65 -10.03 0.68 -0.35
C GLY A 65 -9.18 1.52 0.60
N LEU A 66 -7.90 1.74 0.26
CA LEU A 66 -7.00 2.61 1.01
C LEU A 66 -7.43 4.07 0.95
N ALA A 67 -7.86 4.56 -0.22
CA ALA A 67 -8.40 5.91 -0.38
C ALA A 67 -9.64 6.12 0.49
N THR A 68 -10.58 5.17 0.47
CA THR A 68 -11.79 5.21 1.32
C THR A 68 -11.43 5.17 2.80
N ALA A 69 -10.46 4.35 3.20
CA ALA A 69 -9.97 4.32 4.57
C ALA A 69 -9.35 5.66 4.98
N GLY A 70 -8.56 6.29 4.11
CA GLY A 70 -8.02 7.63 4.32
C GLY A 70 -9.12 8.67 4.55
N ASP A 71 -10.16 8.68 3.71
CA ASP A 71 -11.31 9.59 3.88
C ASP A 71 -12.02 9.40 5.23
N LEU A 72 -12.22 8.15 5.67
CA LEU A 72 -12.83 7.84 6.97
C LEU A 72 -11.94 8.27 8.15
N VAL A 73 -10.63 8.07 8.04
CA VAL A 73 -9.65 8.49 9.04
C VAL A 73 -9.60 10.01 9.12
N ALA A 74 -9.59 10.72 7.99
CA ALA A 74 -9.66 12.18 7.95
C ALA A 74 -10.95 12.74 8.57
N SER A 75 -12.10 12.12 8.28
CA SER A 75 -13.37 12.48 8.92
C SER A 75 -13.36 12.22 10.43
N THR A 76 -12.70 11.15 10.88
CA THR A 76 -12.52 10.83 12.30
C THR A 76 -11.64 11.88 12.96
N GLN A 77 -10.52 12.25 12.34
CA GLN A 77 -9.63 13.31 12.82
C GLN A 77 -10.39 14.63 13.03
N GLN A 78 -11.16 15.07 12.04
CA GLN A 78 -11.98 16.28 12.14
C GLN A 78 -12.99 16.20 13.30
N THR A 79 -13.59 15.03 13.53
CA THR A 79 -14.53 14.82 14.64
C THR A 79 -13.83 14.90 15.99
N VAL A 80 -12.66 14.29 16.12
CA VAL A 80 -11.84 14.31 17.34
C VAL A 80 -11.34 15.73 17.63
N ASP A 81 -10.88 16.47 16.62
CA ASP A 81 -10.48 17.87 16.76
C ASP A 81 -11.66 18.74 17.21
N SER A 82 -12.84 18.54 16.61
CA SER A 82 -14.07 19.27 16.99
C SER A 82 -14.48 18.96 18.44
N LEU A 83 -14.30 17.72 18.89
CA LEU A 83 -14.54 17.33 20.27
C LEU A 83 -13.55 18.02 21.23
N ALA A 84 -12.26 18.07 20.89
CA ALA A 84 -11.26 18.77 21.69
C ALA A 84 -11.59 20.27 21.84
N ILE A 85 -11.98 20.93 20.74
CA ILE A 85 -12.43 22.33 20.76
C ILE A 85 -13.69 22.50 21.63
N THR A 86 -14.64 21.57 21.53
CA THR A 86 -15.87 21.60 22.31
C THR A 86 -15.57 21.49 23.81
N LEU A 87 -14.68 20.57 24.20
CA LEU A 87 -14.25 20.40 25.60
C LEU A 87 -13.57 21.66 26.14
N ASP A 88 -12.64 22.25 25.37
CA ASP A 88 -12.02 23.53 25.70
C ASP A 88 -13.07 24.64 25.90
N SER A 89 -14.03 24.75 24.97
CA SER A 89 -15.06 25.80 25.00
C SER A 89 -16.10 25.62 26.12
N THR A 90 -16.30 24.39 26.61
CA THR A 90 -17.27 24.09 27.67
C THR A 90 -16.68 24.33 29.06
N THR A 91 -15.34 24.32 29.18
CA THR A 91 -14.63 24.49 30.45
C THR A 91 -15.00 25.81 31.18
N PRO A 92 -15.01 27.00 30.55
CA PRO A 92 -15.39 28.25 31.21
C PRO A 92 -16.86 28.29 31.65
N ALA A 93 -17.76 27.66 30.88
CA ALA A 93 -19.18 27.59 31.23
C ALA A 93 -19.38 26.74 32.49
N LEU A 94 -18.69 25.59 32.58
CA LEU A 94 -18.73 24.75 33.76
C LEU A 94 -18.04 25.39 34.97
N GLN A 95 -16.96 26.17 34.78
CA GLN A 95 -16.37 27.00 35.84
C GLN A 95 -17.40 27.99 36.39
N THR A 96 -18.11 28.69 35.51
CA THR A 96 -19.15 29.65 35.93
C THR A 96 -20.27 28.97 36.72
N VAL A 97 -20.69 27.76 36.31
CA VAL A 97 -21.68 26.96 37.05
C VAL A 97 -21.11 26.51 38.40
N GLY A 98 -19.86 26.04 38.43
CA GLY A 98 -19.16 25.64 39.65
C GLY A 98 -19.05 26.79 40.66
N ASP A 99 -18.67 27.98 40.20
CA ASP A 99 -18.57 29.18 41.03
C ASP A 99 -19.94 29.61 41.57
N LEU A 100 -20.96 29.63 40.70
CA LEU A 100 -22.32 30.01 41.08
C LEU A 100 -22.89 29.03 42.11
N VAL A 101 -22.75 27.72 41.89
CA VAL A 101 -23.29 26.68 42.77
C VAL A 101 -22.46 26.54 44.05
N GLY A 102 -21.14 26.60 43.95
CA GLY A 102 -20.22 26.38 45.06
C GLY A 102 -20.02 27.58 45.98
N SER A 103 -20.22 28.81 45.49
CA SER A 103 -19.99 30.01 46.31
C SER A 103 -21.15 31.01 46.22
N GLY A 104 -21.69 31.26 45.02
CA GLY A 104 -22.71 32.29 44.79
C GLY A 104 -24.03 32.01 45.51
N VAL A 105 -24.62 30.84 45.28
CA VAL A 105 -25.89 30.44 45.89
C VAL A 105 -25.74 30.18 47.40
N PRO A 106 -24.71 29.47 47.91
CA PRO A 106 -24.45 29.32 49.34
C PRO A 106 -24.35 30.66 50.08
N ALA A 107 -23.63 31.63 49.51
CA ALA A 107 -23.50 32.97 50.10
C ALA A 107 -24.84 33.70 50.15
N ALA A 108 -25.63 33.63 49.06
CA ALA A 108 -26.97 34.22 49.01
C ALA A 108 -27.94 33.58 50.02
N LEU A 109 -27.91 32.26 50.17
CA LEU A 109 -28.71 31.53 51.16
C LEU A 109 -28.30 31.88 52.59
N THR A 110 -27.00 31.99 52.86
CA THR A 110 -26.48 32.40 54.17
C THR A 110 -26.94 33.82 54.53
N ALA A 111 -26.89 34.76 53.58
CA ALA A 111 -27.38 36.12 53.76
C ALA A 111 -28.90 36.18 53.97
N ALA A 112 -29.67 35.39 53.22
CA ALA A 112 -31.11 35.25 53.39
C ALA A 112 -31.45 34.69 54.79
N ASN A 113 -30.73 33.66 55.23
CA ASN A 113 -30.92 33.05 56.55
C ASN A 113 -30.63 34.06 57.69
N ALA A 114 -29.55 34.85 57.57
CA ALA A 114 -29.25 35.92 58.53
C ALA A 114 -30.37 36.99 58.59
N THR A 115 -30.97 37.31 57.44
CA THR A 115 -32.11 38.24 57.36
C THR A 115 -33.35 37.65 58.04
N ILE A 116 -33.64 36.36 57.81
CA ILE A 116 -34.76 35.64 58.44
C ILE A 116 -34.58 35.58 59.97
N ARG A 117 -33.39 35.26 60.48
CA ARG A 117 -33.10 35.30 61.92
C ARG A 117 -33.28 36.69 62.53
N THR A 118 -33.01 37.75 61.76
CA THR A 118 -33.26 39.14 62.21
C THR A 118 -34.77 39.45 62.24
N ALA A 119 -35.51 38.97 61.24
CA ALA A 119 -36.97 39.08 61.20
C ALA A 119 -37.64 38.27 62.32
N GLN A 120 -37.11 37.08 62.65
CA GLN A 120 -37.57 36.23 63.75
C GLN A 120 -37.53 36.96 65.09
N LYS A 121 -36.41 37.62 65.43
CA LYS A 121 -36.30 38.43 66.67
C LYS A 121 -37.30 39.58 66.71
N SER A 122 -37.57 40.18 65.55
CA SER A 122 -38.59 41.24 65.44
C SER A 122 -40.00 40.68 65.65
N ALA A 123 -40.29 39.51 65.05
CA ALA A 123 -41.55 38.79 65.21
C ALA A 123 -41.77 38.33 66.65
N GLU A 124 -40.73 37.86 67.33
CA GLU A 124 -40.78 37.47 68.75
C GLU A 124 -41.18 38.67 69.64
N THR A 125 -40.67 39.86 69.32
CA THR A 125 -41.06 41.11 69.99
C THR A 125 -42.54 41.44 69.73
N VAL A 126 -43.01 41.28 68.50
CA VAL A 126 -44.42 41.53 68.12
C VAL A 126 -45.36 40.51 68.78
N ASP A 127 -45.02 39.22 68.72
CA ASP A 127 -45.75 38.12 69.35
C ASP A 127 -45.86 38.34 70.87
N GLY A 128 -44.77 38.77 71.50
CA GLY A 128 -44.75 39.15 72.91
C GLY A 128 -45.68 40.32 73.23
N VAL A 129 -45.65 41.39 72.43
CA VAL A 129 -46.55 42.54 72.59
C VAL A 129 -48.01 42.15 72.39
N LEU A 130 -48.35 41.41 71.33
CA LEU A 130 -49.72 40.97 71.04
C LEU A 130 -50.26 40.03 72.12
N THR A 131 -49.41 39.17 72.70
CA THR A 131 -49.75 38.30 73.82
C THR A 131 -50.04 39.10 75.10
N VAL A 132 -49.26 40.14 75.38
CA VAL A 132 -49.53 41.02 76.53
C VAL A 132 -50.81 41.84 76.31
N LEU A 133 -51.03 42.34 75.09
CA LEU A 133 -52.24 43.09 74.75
C LEU A 133 -53.50 42.23 74.82
N SER A 134 -53.43 40.94 74.46
CA SER A 134 -54.59 40.04 74.55
C SER A 134 -55.01 39.69 75.98
N GLN A 135 -54.11 39.87 76.95
CA GLN A 135 -54.40 39.69 78.38
C GLN A 135 -55.14 40.88 79.01
N LEU A 136 -55.23 42.03 78.32
CA LEU A 136 -55.94 43.20 78.83
C LEU A 136 -57.46 43.10 78.57
N PRO A 137 -58.31 42.95 79.62
CA PRO A 137 -59.74 42.70 79.45
C PRO A 137 -60.52 43.89 78.84
N LEU A 138 -59.92 45.09 78.77
CA LEU A 138 -60.54 46.29 78.21
C LEU A 138 -60.41 46.41 76.68
N LEU A 139 -59.46 45.69 76.05
CA LEU A 139 -59.17 45.82 74.61
C LEU A 139 -59.85 44.76 73.73
N ASN A 140 -60.38 43.67 74.31
CA ASN A 140 -61.11 42.59 73.62
C ASN A 140 -60.40 42.04 72.36
N ILE A 141 -59.06 42.01 72.36
CA ILE A 141 -58.24 41.44 71.29
C ILE A 141 -57.92 39.99 71.65
N SER A 142 -58.30 39.03 70.83
CA SER A 142 -57.93 37.62 71.01
C SER A 142 -56.75 37.28 70.10
N TYR A 143 -55.57 37.08 70.70
CA TYR A 143 -54.38 36.60 70.00
C TYR A 143 -54.04 35.20 70.50
N ASN A 144 -54.24 34.19 69.66
CA ASN A 144 -53.94 32.79 69.94
C ASN A 144 -53.59 32.07 68.62
N PRO A 145 -52.44 32.38 68.00
CA PRO A 145 -52.04 31.73 66.78
C PRO A 145 -51.73 30.24 67.03
N GLU A 146 -51.99 29.38 66.04
CA GLU A 146 -51.58 27.97 66.09
C GLU A 146 -50.05 27.81 66.07
N VAL A 147 -49.35 28.67 65.33
CA VAL A 147 -47.89 28.78 65.30
C VAL A 147 -47.50 30.26 65.36
N PRO A 148 -46.72 30.71 66.36
CA PRO A 148 -46.21 32.08 66.42
C PRO A 148 -45.37 32.41 65.18
N LEU A 149 -45.38 33.68 64.73
CA LEU A 149 -44.61 34.09 63.54
C LEU A 149 -43.11 33.88 63.74
N SER A 150 -42.62 34.07 64.97
CA SER A 150 -41.23 33.78 65.33
C SER A 150 -40.88 32.30 65.12
N GLN A 151 -41.76 31.36 65.46
CA GLN A 151 -41.53 29.93 65.25
C GLN A 151 -41.54 29.57 63.77
N ALA A 152 -42.47 30.11 62.98
CA ALA A 152 -42.51 29.86 61.54
C ALA A 152 -41.23 30.35 60.83
N LEU A 153 -40.64 31.47 61.27
CA LEU A 153 -39.37 31.98 60.74
C LEU A 153 -38.18 31.13 61.19
N ASP A 154 -38.21 30.57 62.41
CA ASP A 154 -37.19 29.65 62.92
C ASP A 154 -37.13 28.36 62.10
N ASP A 155 -38.29 27.79 61.78
CA ASP A 155 -38.41 26.57 60.99
C ASP A 155 -37.85 26.77 59.57
N ILE A 156 -38.11 27.93 58.95
CA ILE A 156 -37.54 28.30 57.65
C ILE A 156 -36.02 28.49 57.76
N SER A 157 -35.55 29.23 58.78
CA SER A 157 -34.12 29.44 59.02
C SER A 157 -33.36 28.11 59.15
N THR A 158 -33.91 27.19 59.92
CA THR A 158 -33.35 25.85 60.13
C THR A 158 -33.34 25.03 58.84
N SER A 159 -34.40 25.11 58.04
CA SER A 159 -34.48 24.42 56.74
C SER A 159 -33.47 24.95 55.72
N LEU A 160 -33.18 26.24 55.75
CA LEU A 160 -32.18 26.87 54.88
C LEU A 160 -30.74 26.64 55.33
N GLU A 161 -30.50 26.26 56.59
CA GLU A 161 -29.15 26.11 57.16
C GLU A 161 -28.38 24.92 56.57
N VAL A 162 -29.07 23.90 56.07
CA VAL A 162 -28.45 22.68 55.52
C VAL A 162 -28.09 22.81 54.04
N LEU A 163 -28.77 23.68 53.29
CA LEU A 163 -28.62 23.81 51.83
C LEU A 163 -27.24 24.32 51.37
N PRO A 164 -26.60 25.31 52.03
CA PRO A 164 -25.30 25.82 51.63
C PRO A 164 -24.23 24.73 51.52
N ALA A 165 -24.13 23.85 52.53
CA ALA A 165 -23.13 22.79 52.54
C ALA A 165 -23.29 21.79 51.37
N GLY A 166 -24.53 21.44 51.02
CA GLY A 166 -24.79 20.56 49.87
C GLY A 166 -24.45 21.20 48.52
N LEU A 167 -24.66 22.52 48.40
CA LEU A 167 -24.32 23.30 47.22
C LEU A 167 -22.81 23.54 47.10
N GLU A 168 -22.11 23.79 48.21
CA GLU A 168 -20.65 23.84 48.27
C GLU A 168 -20.02 22.53 47.79
N GLN A 169 -20.50 21.39 48.31
CA GLN A 169 -20.04 20.07 47.86
C GLN A 169 -20.31 19.82 46.37
N LEU A 170 -21.46 20.26 45.86
CA LEU A 170 -21.76 20.17 44.43
C LEU A 170 -20.83 21.06 43.60
N GLY A 171 -20.51 22.26 44.09
CA GLY A 171 -19.54 23.16 43.47
C GLY A 171 -18.12 22.57 43.42
N GLU A 172 -17.68 21.89 44.48
CA GLU A 172 -16.42 21.15 44.50
C GLU A 172 -16.41 20.04 43.43
N GLN A 173 -17.46 19.23 43.34
CA GLN A 173 -17.56 18.17 42.32
C GLN A 173 -17.55 18.71 40.88
N VAL A 174 -18.20 19.86 40.65
CA VAL A 174 -18.16 20.55 39.34
C VAL A 174 -16.75 21.06 39.07
N THR A 175 -16.09 21.64 40.07
CA THR A 175 -14.70 22.14 39.96
C THR A 175 -13.72 21.01 39.67
N ASP A 176 -13.86 19.86 40.34
CA ASP A 176 -13.07 18.66 40.07
C ASP A 176 -13.29 18.15 38.65
N SER A 177 -14.54 18.16 38.17
CA SER A 177 -14.86 17.80 36.78
C SER A 177 -14.17 18.73 35.80
N VAL A 178 -14.25 20.05 36.03
CA VAL A 178 -13.56 21.09 35.26
C VAL A 178 -12.05 20.87 35.24
N ASN A 179 -11.43 20.57 36.38
CA ASN A 179 -9.99 20.36 36.49
C ASN A 179 -9.50 19.11 35.73
N ASN A 180 -10.39 18.14 35.51
CA ASN A 180 -10.09 16.93 34.73
C ASN A 180 -10.32 17.12 33.22
N LEU A 181 -11.10 18.11 32.78
CA LEU A 181 -11.34 18.37 31.36
C LEU A 181 -10.08 18.67 30.54
N PRO A 182 -9.08 19.43 31.03
CA PRO A 182 -7.82 19.63 30.31
C PRO A 182 -7.09 18.32 29.98
N THR A 183 -7.10 17.35 30.90
CA THR A 183 -6.52 16.02 30.68
C THR A 183 -7.26 15.28 29.57
N LEU A 184 -8.60 15.32 29.58
CA LEU A 184 -9.42 14.73 28.53
C LEU A 184 -9.20 15.41 27.17
N ALA A 185 -9.12 16.74 27.15
CA ALA A 185 -8.83 17.51 25.95
C ALA A 185 -7.44 17.19 25.39
N SER A 186 -6.43 17.03 26.25
CA SER A 186 -5.08 16.59 25.86
C SER A 186 -5.12 15.20 25.24
N ALA A 187 -5.73 14.22 25.91
CA ALA A 187 -5.85 12.86 25.38
C ALA A 187 -6.62 12.83 24.04
N THR A 188 -7.60 13.71 23.86
CA THR A 188 -8.34 13.86 22.60
C THR A 188 -7.43 14.42 21.49
N ARG A 189 -6.56 15.40 21.78
CA ARG A 189 -5.56 15.90 20.81
C ARG A 189 -4.49 14.87 20.46
N ASP A 190 -4.05 14.08 21.44
CA ASP A 190 -3.10 12.98 21.22
C ASP A 190 -3.74 11.93 20.29
N LEU A 191 -5.02 11.62 20.49
CA LEU A 191 -5.78 10.77 19.57
C LEU A 191 -5.88 11.38 18.17
N ALA A 192 -6.17 12.68 18.03
CA ALA A 192 -6.21 13.35 16.72
C ALA A 192 -4.86 13.24 15.99
N THR A 193 -3.76 13.40 16.73
CA THR A 193 -2.40 13.25 16.19
C THR A 193 -2.16 11.82 15.71
N ALA A 194 -2.49 10.82 16.54
CA ALA A 194 -2.34 9.41 16.17
C ALA A 194 -3.20 9.03 14.95
N VAL A 195 -4.41 9.59 14.83
CA VAL A 195 -5.27 9.40 13.65
C VAL A 195 -4.63 10.06 12.41
N GLY A 196 -4.01 11.23 12.54
CA GLY A 196 -3.25 11.87 11.47
C GLY A 196 -2.04 11.05 10.99
N ASP A 197 -1.33 10.40 11.92
CA ASP A 197 -0.22 9.49 11.59
C ASP A 197 -0.70 8.25 10.82
N VAL A 198 -1.88 7.71 11.19
CA VAL A 198 -2.53 6.62 10.44
C VAL A 198 -2.87 7.09 9.02
N ASN A 199 -3.40 8.30 8.85
CA ASN A 199 -3.70 8.84 7.52
C ASN A 199 -2.44 8.91 6.64
N THR A 200 -1.34 9.40 7.21
CA THR A 200 -0.04 9.46 6.51
C THR A 200 0.44 8.05 6.10
N THR A 201 0.30 7.06 6.99
CA THR A 201 0.66 5.67 6.69
C THR A 201 -0.21 5.06 5.59
N LEU A 202 -1.50 5.42 5.55
CA LEU A 202 -2.41 4.99 4.48
C LEU A 202 -2.02 5.61 3.13
N ASP A 203 -1.64 6.89 3.11
CA ASP A 203 -1.13 7.56 1.91
C ASP A 203 0.16 6.91 1.39
N ASP A 204 1.12 6.62 2.29
CA ASP A 204 2.35 5.91 1.94
C ASP A 204 2.06 4.50 1.38
N SER A 205 1.12 3.79 2.00
CA SER A 205 0.68 2.47 1.52
C SER A 205 0.04 2.57 0.13
N ARG A 206 -0.71 3.64 -0.13
CA ARG A 206 -1.34 3.89 -1.42
C ARG A 206 -0.28 4.15 -2.50
N LEU A 207 0.72 4.97 -2.20
CA LEU A 207 1.86 5.19 -3.10
C LEU A 207 2.57 3.88 -3.47
N ALA A 208 2.82 3.02 -2.48
CA ALA A 208 3.41 1.71 -2.73
C ALA A 208 2.53 0.84 -3.64
N VAL A 209 1.20 0.83 -3.44
CA VAL A 209 0.26 0.10 -4.30
C VAL A 209 0.30 0.64 -5.74
N GLN A 210 0.36 1.96 -5.91
CA GLN A 210 0.47 2.60 -7.23
C GLN A 210 1.76 2.22 -7.96
N ASP A 211 2.89 2.14 -7.23
CA ASP A 211 4.16 1.66 -7.78
C ASP A 211 4.05 0.18 -8.24
N TYR A 212 3.39 -0.67 -7.45
CA TYR A 212 3.12 -2.06 -7.85
C TYR A 212 2.21 -2.14 -9.08
N GLN A 213 1.18 -1.30 -9.19
CA GLN A 213 0.33 -1.24 -10.39
C GLN A 213 1.15 -0.89 -11.63
N GLN A 214 2.05 0.09 -11.54
CA GLN A 214 2.94 0.44 -12.65
C GLN A 214 3.89 -0.71 -13.03
N LEU A 215 4.38 -1.46 -12.04
CA LEU A 215 5.21 -2.64 -12.28
C LEU A 215 4.42 -3.73 -13.01
N VAL A 216 3.18 -4.00 -12.59
CA VAL A 216 2.28 -4.96 -13.26
C VAL A 216 2.03 -4.55 -14.71
N LEU A 217 1.71 -3.27 -14.97
CA LEU A 217 1.53 -2.74 -16.33
C LEU A 217 2.78 -2.94 -17.21
N ARG A 218 3.97 -2.83 -16.63
CA ARG A 218 5.23 -3.07 -17.35
C ARG A 218 5.39 -4.55 -17.71
N TYR A 219 5.08 -5.46 -16.78
CA TYR A 219 5.11 -6.89 -17.06
C TYR A 219 4.06 -7.30 -18.09
N GLN A 220 2.87 -6.72 -18.06
CA GLN A 220 1.85 -6.94 -19.08
C GLN A 220 2.38 -6.62 -20.47
N LYS A 221 2.99 -5.44 -20.66
CA LYS A 221 3.60 -5.07 -21.95
C LYS A 221 4.67 -6.04 -22.43
N VAL A 222 5.46 -6.61 -21.51
CA VAL A 222 6.46 -7.64 -21.85
C VAL A 222 5.79 -8.95 -22.27
N VAL A 223 4.75 -9.38 -21.56
CA VAL A 223 3.97 -10.58 -21.89
C VAL A 223 3.27 -10.40 -23.24
N ASP A 224 2.65 -9.24 -23.49
CA ASP A 224 2.00 -8.92 -24.76
C ASP A 224 3.01 -8.95 -25.92
N PHE A 225 4.18 -8.35 -25.74
CA PHE A 225 5.26 -8.41 -26.73
C PHE A 225 5.71 -9.86 -26.99
N LEU A 226 5.86 -10.69 -25.96
CA LEU A 226 6.21 -12.10 -26.12
C LEU A 226 5.10 -12.89 -26.81
N GLN A 227 3.83 -12.58 -26.53
CA GLN A 227 2.69 -13.21 -27.17
C GLN A 227 2.64 -12.87 -28.66
N ASP A 228 2.90 -11.62 -29.02
CA ASP A 228 3.00 -11.15 -30.41
C ASP A 228 4.23 -11.74 -31.13
N ALA A 229 5.34 -11.92 -30.41
CA ALA A 229 6.57 -12.52 -30.96
C ALA A 229 6.51 -14.04 -31.08
N THR A 230 5.68 -14.72 -30.29
CA THR A 230 5.54 -16.19 -30.26
C THR A 230 5.30 -16.80 -31.64
N PRO A 231 4.33 -16.36 -32.47
CA PRO A 231 4.14 -16.93 -33.80
C PRO A 231 5.36 -16.75 -34.71
N VAL A 232 6.06 -15.61 -34.60
CA VAL A 232 7.26 -15.31 -35.38
C VAL A 232 8.39 -16.24 -34.97
N ILE A 233 8.70 -16.32 -33.68
CA ILE A 233 9.78 -17.18 -33.14
C ILE A 233 9.49 -18.64 -33.49
N THR A 234 8.24 -19.09 -33.33
CA THR A 234 7.87 -20.48 -33.58
C THR A 234 7.81 -20.83 -35.07
N PHE A 235 7.81 -19.84 -35.96
CA PHE A 235 7.96 -20.08 -37.40
C PHE A 235 9.44 -20.00 -37.84
N VAL A 236 10.15 -18.95 -37.42
CA VAL A 236 11.53 -18.66 -37.84
C VAL A 236 12.52 -19.69 -37.28
N PHE A 237 12.38 -20.11 -36.02
CA PHE A 237 13.33 -21.02 -35.40
C PHE A 237 13.33 -22.42 -36.05
N PRO A 238 12.18 -23.10 -36.25
CA PRO A 238 12.13 -24.36 -37.00
C PRO A 238 12.62 -24.23 -38.45
N LEU A 239 12.39 -23.09 -39.09
CA LEU A 239 12.85 -22.82 -40.45
C LEU A 239 14.39 -22.76 -40.52
N LEU A 240 15.02 -21.98 -39.64
CA LEU A 240 16.48 -21.89 -39.53
C LEU A 240 17.11 -23.24 -39.19
N LEU A 241 16.50 -23.99 -38.26
CA LEU A 241 16.96 -25.32 -37.90
C LEU A 241 16.81 -26.32 -39.06
N SER A 242 15.71 -26.24 -39.82
CA SER A 242 15.52 -27.05 -41.03
C SER A 242 16.57 -26.73 -42.11
N LEU A 243 16.89 -25.44 -42.27
CA LEU A 243 17.95 -24.99 -43.20
C LEU A 243 19.32 -25.51 -42.78
N LEU A 244 19.65 -25.48 -41.48
CA LEU A 244 20.88 -26.04 -40.93
C LEU A 244 20.98 -27.56 -41.18
N ILE A 245 19.90 -28.30 -40.89
CA ILE A 245 19.84 -29.75 -41.13
C ILE A 245 19.99 -30.07 -42.62
N PHE A 246 19.33 -29.28 -43.48
CA PHE A 246 19.46 -29.40 -44.93
C PHE A 246 20.90 -29.15 -45.41
N TRP A 247 21.57 -28.12 -44.89
CA TRP A 247 22.98 -27.85 -45.18
C TRP A 247 23.88 -29.03 -44.80
N ILE A 248 23.65 -29.63 -43.62
CA ILE A 248 24.36 -30.84 -43.19
C ILE A 248 24.11 -31.99 -44.17
N MET A 249 22.86 -32.21 -44.63
CA MET A 249 22.57 -33.24 -45.63
C MET A 249 23.34 -33.01 -46.93
N VAL A 250 23.45 -31.77 -47.42
CA VAL A 250 24.22 -31.44 -48.63
C VAL A 250 25.70 -31.77 -48.46
N VAL A 251 26.30 -31.42 -47.32
CA VAL A 251 27.70 -31.75 -46.99
C VAL A 251 27.91 -33.27 -46.95
N GLN A 252 26.99 -34.03 -46.35
CA GLN A 252 27.07 -35.49 -46.28
C GLN A 252 26.98 -36.15 -47.66
N VAL A 253 26.10 -35.67 -48.53
CA VAL A 253 25.98 -36.18 -49.92
C VAL A 253 27.27 -35.91 -50.71
N SER A 254 27.89 -34.75 -50.53
CA SER A 254 29.19 -34.43 -51.14
C SER A 254 30.30 -35.40 -50.69
N SER A 255 30.40 -35.64 -49.38
CA SER A 255 31.35 -36.60 -48.80
C SER A 255 31.11 -38.03 -49.27
N ALA A 256 29.85 -38.45 -49.38
CA ALA A 256 29.48 -39.77 -49.91
C ALA A 256 29.89 -39.93 -51.38
N ARG A 257 29.72 -38.88 -52.21
CA ARG A 257 30.21 -38.88 -53.61
C ARG A 257 31.72 -39.02 -53.70
N GLN A 258 32.47 -38.33 -52.84
CA GLN A 258 33.94 -38.45 -52.80
C GLN A 258 34.39 -39.87 -52.41
N GLY A 259 33.77 -40.46 -51.38
CA GLY A 259 34.04 -41.84 -50.98
C GLY A 259 33.70 -42.87 -52.08
N TRP A 260 32.63 -42.63 -52.83
CA TRP A 260 32.23 -43.47 -53.95
C TRP A 260 33.23 -43.44 -55.12
N ASN A 261 33.77 -42.27 -55.46
CA ASN A 261 34.78 -42.13 -56.50
C ASN A 261 36.09 -42.86 -56.13
N TRP A 262 36.49 -42.84 -54.85
CA TRP A 262 37.62 -43.64 -54.36
C TRP A 262 37.38 -45.15 -54.48
N LEU A 263 36.14 -45.61 -54.36
CA LEU A 263 35.77 -47.01 -54.51
C LEU A 263 35.90 -47.50 -55.97
N ARG A 264 35.58 -46.63 -56.94
CA ARG A 264 35.70 -46.90 -58.38
C ARG A 264 37.14 -46.83 -58.92
N GLY A 265 38.07 -46.24 -58.16
CA GLY A 265 39.49 -46.18 -58.54
C GLY A 265 39.82 -45.11 -59.58
N GLU A 266 38.96 -44.11 -59.75
CA GLU A 266 39.24 -42.97 -60.63
C GLU A 266 40.37 -42.09 -60.03
N PRO A 267 41.36 -41.65 -60.83
CA PRO A 267 42.42 -40.77 -60.35
C PRO A 267 41.85 -39.44 -59.84
N SER A 268 42.25 -38.99 -58.65
CA SER A 268 41.80 -37.71 -58.10
C SER A 268 42.07 -36.56 -59.09
N PRO A 269 41.11 -35.68 -59.38
CA PRO A 269 41.27 -34.57 -60.33
C PRO A 269 42.37 -33.56 -59.92
N VAL A 270 42.77 -33.57 -58.64
CA VAL A 270 43.85 -32.73 -58.11
C VAL A 270 45.23 -33.13 -58.67
N ALA A 271 45.39 -34.38 -59.15
CA ALA A 271 46.64 -34.82 -59.77
C ALA A 271 46.85 -34.24 -61.19
N SER A 272 45.79 -33.78 -61.85
CA SER A 272 45.87 -33.18 -63.19
C SER A 272 46.11 -31.66 -63.17
N ALA A 273 45.83 -30.98 -62.05
CA ALA A 273 46.06 -29.53 -61.91
C ALA A 273 47.52 -29.18 -61.53
N VAL A 274 48.26 -30.11 -60.92
CA VAL A 274 49.68 -29.90 -60.55
C VAL A 274 50.65 -30.25 -61.70
N ALA A 275 50.15 -30.82 -62.81
CA ALA A 275 50.95 -31.12 -63.99
C ALA A 275 51.04 -29.96 -65.01
N MET A 276 50.38 -28.82 -64.75
CA MET A 276 50.58 -27.56 -65.47
C MET A 276 51.30 -26.55 -64.57
N SER A 277 52.61 -26.76 -64.40
CA SER A 277 53.55 -25.66 -64.18
C SER A 277 54.33 -25.45 -65.49
N PRO A 278 54.31 -24.23 -66.01
CA PRO A 278 55.54 -23.43 -66.10
C PRO A 278 55.28 -22.12 -65.35
N LEU A 279 56.08 -21.71 -64.38
CA LEU A 279 57.47 -21.32 -64.58
C LEU A 279 57.59 -20.35 -65.77
N ASP A 280 56.86 -19.23 -65.72
CA ASP A 280 57.28 -17.97 -66.35
C ASP A 280 56.48 -16.78 -65.79
N ALA A 281 57.18 -15.65 -65.62
CA ALA A 281 56.73 -14.32 -65.17
C ALA A 281 56.94 -13.95 -63.69
N LEU A 282 58.21 -13.88 -63.29
CA LEU A 282 58.70 -12.78 -62.44
C LEU A 282 58.85 -11.50 -63.30
N PRO A 283 58.33 -10.36 -62.85
CA PRO A 283 59.12 -9.12 -62.87
C PRO A 283 59.00 -8.36 -61.52
N PRO A 284 59.83 -7.34 -61.25
CA PRO A 284 60.75 -7.33 -60.13
C PRO A 284 60.19 -6.67 -58.86
N ALA A 285 60.91 -6.93 -57.76
CA ALA A 285 60.92 -6.11 -56.57
C ALA A 285 61.27 -4.66 -56.92
N ASP A 286 60.36 -3.74 -56.59
CA ASP A 286 60.66 -2.41 -56.05
C ASP A 286 59.33 -1.67 -55.84
N GLN A 287 58.90 -1.54 -54.58
CA GLN A 287 58.77 -0.23 -53.95
C GLN A 287 58.36 -0.35 -52.47
N PRO A 288 59.01 0.42 -51.57
CA PRO A 288 58.61 0.57 -50.18
C PRO A 288 57.66 1.77 -50.03
N VAL A 289 56.48 1.56 -49.43
CA VAL A 289 55.64 2.64 -48.89
C VAL A 289 55.06 2.10 -47.58
N ALA A 290 55.74 2.33 -46.46
CA ALA A 290 55.54 3.50 -45.59
C ALA A 290 54.14 3.56 -44.98
N ALA A 291 54.09 3.17 -43.70
CA ALA A 291 53.46 3.87 -42.57
C ALA A 291 52.01 4.38 -42.70
N GLN A 292 51.14 3.84 -41.83
CA GLN A 292 50.16 4.54 -40.97
C GLN A 292 49.46 3.43 -40.16
N ILE A 293 49.80 3.14 -38.90
CA ILE A 293 49.51 3.91 -37.68
C ILE A 293 48.21 4.70 -37.77
N GLU A 294 47.09 4.08 -37.37
CA GLU A 294 46.04 4.79 -36.63
C GLU A 294 45.21 3.81 -35.78
N ALA A 295 45.50 3.82 -34.48
CA ALA A 295 44.54 3.64 -33.40
C ALA A 295 44.49 4.99 -32.66
N PRO A 296 43.60 5.26 -31.69
CA PRO A 296 42.27 4.70 -31.39
C PRO A 296 41.21 5.84 -31.30
N ALA A 297 39.93 5.50 -31.12
CA ALA A 297 38.97 6.44 -30.53
C ALA A 297 37.82 5.69 -29.83
N GLU A 298 37.97 5.50 -28.52
CA GLU A 298 36.86 5.76 -27.59
C GLU A 298 36.58 7.27 -27.59
N PRO A 299 35.34 7.70 -27.27
CA PRO A 299 35.10 8.04 -25.88
C PRO A 299 33.73 7.59 -25.33
N SER A 300 33.79 7.21 -24.06
CA SER A 300 32.84 7.47 -22.97
C SER A 300 31.72 8.50 -23.22
N VAL A 301 30.49 8.15 -22.84
CA VAL A 301 29.78 8.51 -21.58
C VAL A 301 28.53 7.63 -21.47
#